data_AF-A0A0V0HH14-F1
#
_entry.id   AF-A0A0V0HH14-F1
#
_cell.length_a   1.000
_cell.length_b   1.000
_cell.length_c   1.000
_cell.angle_alpha   90.00
_cell.angle_beta   90.00
_cell.angle_gamma   90.00
#
_symmetry.space_group_name_H-M   'P 1'
#
loop_
_entity.id
_entity.type
_entity.pdbx_description
1 polymer ?
#
loop_
_entity_poly.entity_id
_entity_poly.type
_entity_poly.pdbx_seq_one_letter_code
_entity_poly.pdbx_strand_id
1 'polypeptide(L)'
;MIGIGPSIPSIFLDDNSFRADMIEISSKNYMNWLDIMTKGSVIYVAFGSYTEASSQLMEEIGQGLLKCGRPFLWVTREGQIEEKLTCKDELEKQGKLVSWCSQVEVLKHPSVGCFLTHCGWNSTLESIASGVPIVACPIWNDQLCNAKLVQDVWKNGVRVNTGDGGIVEGDEFERCIEIVMGSGEEGGE
;
A
#
# COMPACT_ATOMS: atom_id res chain seq x y z
N MET A 1 -9.29 28.29 -11.27
CA MET A 1 -8.11 27.57 -10.73
C MET A 1 -7.48 26.79 -11.87
N ILE A 2 -6.16 26.80 -12.03
CA ILE A 2 -5.46 26.05 -13.08
C ILE A 2 -4.79 24.84 -12.43
N GLY A 3 -5.18 23.63 -12.85
CA GLY A 3 -4.50 22.40 -12.44
C GLY A 3 -3.22 22.20 -13.24
N ILE A 4 -2.10 22.02 -12.55
CA ILE A 4 -0.76 21.79 -13.16
C ILE A 4 -0.20 20.40 -12.85
N GLY A 5 -1.01 19.52 -12.26
CA GLY A 5 -0.60 18.19 -11.80
C GLY A 5 -0.83 17.06 -12.83
N PRO A 6 -0.46 15.83 -12.47
CA PRO A 6 0.16 15.45 -11.18
C PRO A 6 1.63 15.90 -11.11
N SER A 7 2.01 16.58 -10.02
CA SER A 7 3.41 16.92 -9.72
C SER A 7 4.09 15.70 -9.08
N ILE A 8 4.36 14.69 -9.89
CA ILE A 8 5.01 13.44 -9.50
C ILE A 8 6.45 13.38 -10.03
N PRO A 9 7.33 12.57 -9.42
CA PRO A 9 8.69 12.36 -9.91
C PRO A 9 8.73 12.02 -11.42
N SER A 10 9.70 12.60 -12.14
CA SER A 10 9.79 12.50 -13.61
C SER A 10 9.94 11.07 -14.14
N ILE A 11 10.44 10.17 -13.29
CA ILE A 11 10.51 8.74 -13.57
C ILE A 11 9.13 8.16 -13.95
N PHE A 12 8.01 8.70 -13.45
CA PHE A 12 6.66 8.30 -13.87
C PHE A 12 6.26 8.78 -15.27
N LEU A 13 6.97 9.74 -15.85
CA LEU A 13 6.67 10.40 -17.12
C LEU A 13 7.61 9.99 -18.26
N ASP A 14 8.31 8.84 -18.13
CA ASP A 14 9.35 8.34 -19.04
C ASP A 14 10.57 9.26 -19.23
N ASP A 15 10.72 10.28 -18.36
CA ASP A 15 11.83 11.22 -18.39
C ASP A 15 12.85 10.89 -17.28
N ASN A 16 13.89 10.14 -17.67
CA ASN A 16 14.97 9.67 -16.78
C ASN A 16 15.95 10.78 -16.33
N SER A 17 15.62 12.05 -16.56
CA SER A 17 16.56 13.17 -16.40
C SER A 17 16.76 13.65 -14.96
N PHE A 18 15.96 13.19 -13.98
CA PHE A 18 16.13 13.60 -12.58
C PHE A 18 15.88 12.46 -11.57
N ARG A 19 16.96 12.00 -10.92
CA ARG A 19 16.93 11.10 -9.76
C ARG A 19 17.16 11.93 -8.50
N ALA A 20 16.13 12.18 -7.71
CA ALA A 20 16.23 12.85 -6.42
C ALA A 20 16.17 11.82 -5.28
N ASP A 21 17.09 10.85 -5.28
CA ASP A 21 17.20 9.87 -4.20
C ASP A 21 18.26 10.35 -3.21
N MET A 22 17.83 10.93 -2.08
CA MET A 22 18.72 11.40 -1.02
C MET A 22 19.23 10.30 -0.06
N ILE A 23 19.09 9.02 -0.41
CA ILE A 23 19.65 7.91 0.38
C ILE A 23 20.09 6.78 -0.56
N GLU A 24 21.37 6.77 -0.92
CA GLU A 24 22.02 5.64 -1.58
C GLU A 24 22.49 4.63 -0.52
N ILE A 25 21.59 3.87 0.10
CA ILE A 25 22.01 2.93 1.17
C ILE A 25 21.22 1.62 1.09
N SER A 26 21.92 0.52 0.75
CA SER A 26 21.52 -0.89 0.93
C SER A 26 20.40 -1.47 0.01
N SER A 27 19.86 -0.65 -0.88
CA SER A 27 18.47 -0.65 -1.37
C SER A 27 18.05 -1.61 -2.51
N LYS A 28 18.71 -2.76 -2.74
CA LYS A 28 18.29 -3.71 -3.81
C LYS A 28 17.74 -5.07 -3.35
N ASN A 29 17.80 -5.40 -2.05
CA ASN A 29 17.33 -6.72 -1.60
C ASN A 29 15.83 -6.93 -1.84
N TYR A 30 15.00 -5.91 -1.58
CA TYR A 30 13.56 -6.00 -1.81
C TYR A 30 13.20 -5.93 -3.30
N MET A 31 13.95 -5.22 -4.14
CA MET A 31 13.74 -5.22 -5.59
C MET A 31 14.04 -6.59 -6.19
N ASN A 32 15.16 -7.22 -5.83
CA ASN A 32 15.45 -8.59 -6.24
C ASN A 32 14.37 -9.59 -5.76
N TRP A 33 13.78 -9.34 -4.59
CA TRP A 33 12.65 -10.13 -4.10
C TRP A 33 11.39 -9.89 -4.93
N LEU A 34 11.12 -8.65 -5.36
CA LEU A 34 10.01 -8.35 -6.29
C LEU A 34 10.22 -8.99 -7.66
N ASP A 35 11.45 -9.04 -8.17
CA ASP A 35 11.81 -9.63 -9.49
C ASP A 35 11.43 -11.11 -9.60
N ILE A 36 11.45 -11.85 -8.49
CA ILE A 36 11.09 -13.29 -8.46
C ILE A 36 9.60 -13.54 -8.23
N MET A 37 8.81 -12.49 -7.95
CA MET A 37 7.38 -12.62 -7.70
C MET A 37 6.60 -12.67 -9.01
N THR A 38 5.45 -13.33 -8.98
CA THR A 38 4.56 -13.38 -10.14
C THR A 38 3.99 -11.99 -10.43
N LYS A 39 3.78 -11.67 -11.71
CA LYS A 39 3.18 -10.40 -12.15
C LYS A 39 1.85 -10.16 -11.43
N GLY A 40 1.66 -8.95 -10.88
CA GLY A 40 0.43 -8.55 -10.18
C GLY A 40 0.08 -9.37 -8.94
N SER A 41 1.04 -10.08 -8.32
CA SER A 41 0.78 -10.92 -7.14
C SER A 41 1.09 -10.25 -5.81
N VAL A 42 1.89 -9.20 -5.80
CA VAL A 42 2.41 -8.56 -4.58
C VAL A 42 1.48 -7.46 -4.11
N ILE A 43 1.13 -7.50 -2.82
CA ILE A 43 0.47 -6.40 -2.12
C ILE A 43 1.56 -5.45 -1.62
N TYR A 44 1.56 -4.21 -2.09
CA TYR A 44 2.42 -3.17 -1.52
C TYR A 44 1.69 -2.49 -0.36
N VAL A 45 2.35 -2.32 0.78
CA VAL A 45 1.75 -1.72 1.99
C VAL A 45 2.62 -0.58 2.50
N ALA A 46 2.07 0.63 2.56
CA ALA A 46 2.76 1.80 3.12
C ALA A 46 1.78 2.88 3.63
N PHE A 47 2.04 3.37 4.85
CA PHE A 47 1.21 4.36 5.56
C PHE A 47 1.89 5.73 5.73
N GLY A 48 2.89 6.01 4.88
CA GLY A 48 3.57 7.31 4.83
C GLY A 48 4.52 7.59 5.98
N SER A 49 5.13 8.78 5.95
CA SER A 49 6.22 9.19 6.85
C SER A 49 5.80 10.07 8.01
N TYR A 50 4.53 10.47 8.11
CA TYR A 50 4.05 11.38 9.15
C TYR A 50 3.17 10.71 10.20
N THR A 51 2.50 9.63 9.84
CA THR A 51 1.48 9.01 10.68
C THR A 51 1.95 7.66 11.15
N GLU A 52 1.74 7.38 12.44
CA GLU A 52 1.93 6.04 12.97
C GLU A 52 0.57 5.38 13.12
N ALA A 53 0.42 4.22 12.49
CA ALA A 53 -0.72 3.35 12.75
C ALA A 53 -0.66 2.88 14.22
N SER A 54 -1.85 2.74 14.82
CA SER A 54 -1.98 2.14 16.15
C SER A 54 -1.53 0.67 16.10
N SER A 55 -1.06 0.13 17.22
CA SER A 55 -0.66 -1.29 17.28
C SER A 55 -1.81 -2.22 16.90
N GLN A 56 -3.04 -1.86 17.27
CA GLN A 56 -4.23 -2.61 16.90
C GLN A 56 -4.44 -2.64 15.38
N LEU A 57 -4.37 -1.48 14.70
CA LEU A 57 -4.51 -1.44 13.25
C LEU A 57 -3.40 -2.22 12.54
N MET A 58 -2.16 -2.13 13.03
CA MET A 58 -1.03 -2.89 12.51
C MET A 58 -1.28 -4.40 12.62
N GLU A 59 -1.76 -4.88 13.76
CA GLU A 59 -2.08 -6.30 13.95
C GLU A 59 -3.20 -6.75 12.99
N GLU A 60 -4.28 -5.98 12.84
CA GLU A 60 -5.37 -6.31 11.91
C GLU A 60 -4.91 -6.33 10.44
N ILE A 61 -4.04 -5.39 10.03
CA ILE A 61 -3.40 -5.43 8.70
C ILE A 61 -2.58 -6.72 8.56
N GLY A 62 -1.78 -7.07 9.56
CA GLY A 62 -0.98 -8.30 9.56
C GLY A 62 -1.83 -9.55 9.41
N GLN A 63 -2.90 -9.66 10.19
CA GLN A 63 -3.84 -10.78 10.12
C GLN A 63 -4.52 -10.85 8.74
N GLY A 64 -4.96 -9.72 8.19
CA GLY A 64 -5.55 -9.66 6.85
C GLY A 64 -4.58 -10.12 5.76
N LEU A 65 -3.32 -9.68 5.82
CA LEU A 65 -2.28 -10.12 4.88
C LEU A 65 -2.06 -11.63 4.97
N LEU A 66 -1.96 -12.19 6.18
CA LEU A 66 -1.76 -13.63 6.38
C LEU A 66 -2.93 -14.45 5.82
N LYS A 67 -4.17 -13.98 6.00
CA LYS A 67 -5.37 -14.63 5.45
C LYS A 67 -5.39 -14.61 3.92
N CYS A 68 -5.00 -13.49 3.30
CA CYS A 68 -4.88 -13.40 1.84
C CYS A 68 -3.92 -14.46 1.26
N GLY A 69 -2.89 -14.86 2.01
CA GLY A 69 -1.87 -15.81 1.55
C GLY A 69 -1.01 -15.32 0.38
N ARG A 70 -1.13 -14.03 0.00
CA ARG A 70 -0.39 -13.41 -1.09
C ARG A 70 0.95 -12.84 -0.62
N PRO A 71 1.98 -12.81 -1.47
CA PRO A 71 3.22 -12.11 -1.14
C PRO A 71 2.93 -10.63 -0.94
N PHE A 72 3.61 -10.01 0.02
CA PHE A 72 3.49 -8.57 0.27
C PHE A 72 4.84 -7.94 0.54
N LEU A 73 4.95 -6.65 0.22
CA LEU A 73 6.06 -5.80 0.63
C LEU A 73 5.49 -4.70 1.55
N TRP A 74 5.82 -4.77 2.83
CA TRP A 74 5.29 -3.84 3.82
C TRP A 74 6.39 -2.94 4.38
N VAL A 75 6.21 -1.64 4.19
CA VAL A 75 7.05 -0.59 4.77
C VAL A 75 6.56 -0.23 6.16
N THR A 76 7.39 -0.47 7.16
CA THR A 76 7.12 -0.21 8.59
C THR A 76 8.34 0.38 9.24
N ARG A 77 8.21 1.35 10.14
CA ARG A 77 9.40 1.97 10.77
C ARG A 77 10.14 0.96 11.66
N GLU A 78 11.45 1.14 11.76
CA GLU A 78 12.28 0.38 12.70
C GLU A 78 11.73 0.53 14.14
N GLY A 79 11.70 -0.58 14.88
CA GLY A 79 11.09 -0.66 16.22
C GLY A 79 9.58 -0.89 16.25
N GLN A 80 8.82 -0.46 15.24
CA GLN A 80 7.36 -0.69 15.23
C GLN A 80 7.00 -2.17 15.07
N ILE A 81 7.78 -2.92 14.29
CA ILE A 81 7.52 -4.35 14.07
C ILE A 81 7.66 -5.14 15.36
N GLU A 82 8.72 -4.89 16.13
CA GLU A 82 9.06 -5.69 17.32
C GLU A 82 8.13 -5.41 18.50
N GLU A 83 7.61 -4.20 18.58
CA GLU A 83 6.74 -3.78 19.69
C GLU A 83 5.24 -3.96 19.39
N LYS A 84 4.83 -3.95 18.12
CA LYS A 84 3.42 -3.82 17.74
C LYS A 84 2.83 -5.01 16.97
N LEU A 85 3.64 -5.95 16.49
CA LEU A 85 3.17 -7.10 15.72
C LEU A 85 3.46 -8.42 16.44
N THR A 86 2.41 -9.12 16.84
CA THR A 86 2.53 -10.46 17.43
C THR A 86 2.74 -11.54 16.37
N CYS A 87 2.27 -11.31 15.14
CA CYS A 87 2.37 -12.21 14.00
C CYS A 87 3.60 -11.98 13.08
N LYS A 88 4.66 -11.34 13.60
CA LYS A 88 5.86 -10.99 12.81
C LYS A 88 6.49 -12.22 12.13
N ASP A 89 6.66 -13.31 12.86
CA ASP A 89 7.37 -14.50 12.36
C ASP A 89 6.59 -15.20 11.23
N GLU A 90 5.26 -15.15 11.27
CA GLU A 90 4.40 -15.61 10.18
C GLU A 90 4.48 -14.67 8.97
N LEU A 91 4.44 -13.35 9.22
CA LEU A 91 4.53 -12.33 8.17
C LEU A 91 5.84 -12.43 7.39
N GLU A 92 6.97 -12.65 8.06
CA GLU A 92 8.29 -12.79 7.41
C GLU A 92 8.42 -14.07 6.56
N LYS A 93 7.56 -15.07 6.78
CA LYS A 93 7.52 -16.29 5.93
C LYS A 93 6.75 -16.06 4.64
N GLN A 94 5.77 -15.16 4.64
CA GLN A 94 4.88 -14.91 3.51
C GLN A 94 5.30 -13.70 2.66
N GLY A 95 5.85 -12.67 3.30
CA GLY A 95 6.18 -11.40 2.66
C GLY A 95 7.54 -10.85 3.07
N LYS A 96 7.75 -9.59 2.73
CA LYS A 96 8.97 -8.85 3.01
C LYS A 96 8.63 -7.60 3.82
N LEU A 97 9.21 -7.50 5.01
CA LEU A 97 9.15 -6.30 5.84
C LEU A 97 10.39 -5.44 5.58
N VAL A 98 10.21 -4.14 5.39
CA VAL A 98 11.32 -3.18 5.16
C VAL A 98 11.09 -1.89 5.94
N SER A 99 12.17 -1.26 6.39
CA SER A 99 12.10 0.05 7.05
C SER A 99 11.90 1.21 6.08
N TRP A 100 12.32 1.02 4.83
CA TRP A 100 12.22 2.00 3.76
C TRP A 100 12.28 1.31 2.40
N CYS A 101 11.61 1.88 1.40
CA CYS A 101 11.79 1.53 -0.01
C CYS A 101 11.61 2.77 -0.89
N SER A 102 12.08 2.69 -2.15
CA SER A 102 11.66 3.61 -3.19
C SER A 102 10.22 3.27 -3.60
N GLN A 103 9.24 3.96 -3.03
CA GLN A 103 7.82 3.79 -3.34
C GLN A 103 7.56 3.85 -4.86
N VAL A 104 8.29 4.74 -5.53
CA VAL A 104 8.19 4.93 -6.98
C VAL A 104 8.66 3.71 -7.76
N GLU A 105 9.81 3.12 -7.40
CA GLU A 105 10.30 1.91 -8.05
C GLU A 105 9.39 0.71 -7.78
N VAL A 106 8.86 0.61 -6.55
CA VAL A 106 7.92 -0.45 -6.17
C VAL A 106 6.61 -0.34 -6.95
N LEU A 107 5.97 0.83 -7.00
CA LEU A 107 4.71 1.02 -7.72
C LEU A 107 4.82 0.79 -9.23
N LYS A 108 6.01 1.00 -9.81
CA LYS A 108 6.29 0.66 -11.22
C LYS A 108 6.60 -0.81 -11.46
N HIS A 109 6.86 -1.58 -10.42
CA HIS A 109 7.30 -2.95 -10.56
C HIS A 109 6.15 -3.86 -11.00
N PRO A 110 6.31 -4.68 -12.06
CA PRO A 110 5.21 -5.47 -12.63
C PRO A 110 4.62 -6.52 -11.68
N SER A 111 5.35 -6.92 -10.64
CA SER A 111 4.84 -7.86 -9.63
C SER A 111 3.85 -7.23 -8.65
N VAL A 112 3.80 -5.90 -8.51
CA VAL A 112 2.83 -5.22 -7.64
C VAL A 112 1.44 -5.28 -8.27
N GLY A 113 0.48 -5.83 -7.53
CA GLY A 113 -0.92 -5.95 -7.97
C GLY A 113 -1.86 -4.96 -7.31
N CYS A 114 -1.59 -4.52 -6.07
CA CYS A 114 -2.36 -3.47 -5.42
C CYS A 114 -1.53 -2.72 -4.37
N PHE A 115 -2.03 -1.55 -3.96
CA PHE A 115 -1.42 -0.70 -2.94
C PHE A 115 -2.38 -0.48 -1.76
N LEU A 116 -2.09 -1.10 -0.62
CA LEU A 116 -2.72 -0.79 0.66
C LEU A 116 -2.07 0.46 1.26
N THR A 117 -2.84 1.54 1.35
CA THR A 117 -2.31 2.84 1.77
C THR A 117 -3.30 3.65 2.60
N HIS A 118 -2.73 4.54 3.41
CA HIS A 118 -3.46 5.60 4.09
C HIS A 118 -4.11 6.65 3.18
N CYS A 119 -3.91 6.60 1.86
CA CYS A 119 -4.45 7.59 0.91
C CYS A 119 -3.98 9.04 1.13
N GLY A 120 -2.74 9.25 1.57
CA GLY A 120 -2.11 10.56 1.46
C GLY A 120 -2.05 11.01 -0.02
N TRP A 121 -2.17 12.32 -0.27
CA TRP A 121 -2.32 12.84 -1.64
C TRP A 121 -1.20 12.40 -2.60
N ASN A 122 0.07 12.49 -2.19
CA ASN A 122 1.21 12.10 -3.04
C ASN A 122 1.17 10.60 -3.39
N SER A 123 1.07 9.73 -2.38
CA SER A 123 0.99 8.27 -2.59
C SER A 123 -0.20 7.89 -3.47
N THR A 124 -1.33 8.59 -3.34
CA THR A 124 -2.52 8.37 -4.17
C THR A 124 -2.23 8.72 -5.63
N LEU A 125 -1.63 9.88 -5.90
CA LEU A 125 -1.27 10.29 -7.26
C LEU A 125 -0.21 9.36 -7.90
N GLU A 126 0.78 8.92 -7.13
CA GLU A 126 1.80 7.98 -7.61
C GLU A 126 1.19 6.62 -7.99
N SER A 127 0.25 6.11 -7.18
CA SER A 127 -0.48 4.88 -7.49
C SER A 127 -1.30 5.01 -8.77
N ILE A 128 -2.04 6.12 -8.91
CA ILE A 128 -2.84 6.41 -10.11
C ILE A 128 -1.95 6.49 -11.35
N ALA A 129 -0.84 7.23 -11.27
CA ALA A 129 0.11 7.35 -12.37
C ALA A 129 0.77 6.02 -12.77
N SER A 130 0.89 5.09 -11.82
CA SER A 130 1.43 3.75 -12.05
C SER A 130 0.38 2.75 -12.53
N GLY A 131 -0.91 3.11 -12.51
CA GLY A 131 -2.01 2.18 -12.79
C GLY A 131 -2.18 1.08 -11.74
N VAL A 132 -1.65 1.28 -10.53
CA VAL A 132 -1.79 0.32 -9.42
C VAL A 132 -3.08 0.65 -8.66
N PRO A 133 -4.00 -0.30 -8.50
CA PRO A 133 -5.25 -0.06 -7.79
C PRO A 133 -5.03 -0.03 -6.27
N ILE A 134 -5.91 0.67 -5.57
CA ILE A 134 -5.73 1.05 -4.16
C ILE A 134 -6.67 0.27 -3.24
N VAL A 135 -6.13 -0.23 -2.13
CA VAL A 135 -6.93 -0.53 -0.93
C VAL A 135 -6.75 0.64 0.03
N ALA A 136 -7.80 1.41 0.23
CA ALA A 136 -7.78 2.65 0.98
C ALA A 136 -8.08 2.42 2.46
N CYS A 137 -7.10 2.71 3.32
CA CYS A 137 -7.22 2.65 4.78
C CYS A 137 -6.86 4.00 5.41
N PRO A 138 -7.71 5.04 5.24
CA PRO A 138 -7.40 6.39 5.72
C PRO A 138 -7.31 6.45 7.25
N ILE A 139 -6.34 7.21 7.77
CA ILE A 139 -6.12 7.39 9.21
C ILE A 139 -6.59 8.79 9.66
N TRP A 140 -6.20 9.87 8.95
CA TRP A 140 -6.48 11.25 9.36
C TRP A 140 -6.40 12.27 8.21
N ASN A 141 -6.85 13.50 8.48
CA ASN A 141 -6.75 14.65 7.57
C ASN A 141 -7.46 14.45 6.20
N ASP A 142 -6.78 14.73 5.09
CA ASP A 142 -7.29 14.67 3.72
C ASP A 142 -7.57 13.25 3.23
N GLN A 143 -7.01 12.25 3.93
CA GLN A 143 -7.05 10.84 3.55
C GLN A 143 -8.47 10.28 3.41
N LEU A 144 -9.40 10.70 4.27
CA LEU A 144 -10.79 10.28 4.20
C LEU A 144 -11.47 10.76 2.91
N CYS A 145 -11.20 12.00 2.52
CA CYS A 145 -11.70 12.57 1.27
C CYS A 145 -11.05 11.89 0.06
N ASN A 146 -9.73 11.68 0.11
CA ASN A 146 -9.00 10.99 -0.96
C ASN A 146 -9.51 9.56 -1.15
N ALA A 147 -9.76 8.82 -0.07
CA ALA A 147 -10.33 7.47 -0.11
C ALA A 147 -11.73 7.44 -0.76
N LYS A 148 -12.58 8.44 -0.48
CA LYS A 148 -13.89 8.61 -1.15
C LYS A 148 -13.72 8.86 -2.66
N LEU A 149 -12.74 9.66 -3.05
CA LEU A 149 -12.44 9.88 -4.48
C LEU A 149 -11.98 8.59 -5.16
N VAL A 150 -11.05 7.86 -4.54
CA VAL A 150 -10.54 6.57 -5.03
C VAL A 150 -11.67 5.57 -5.26
N GLN A 151 -12.55 5.40 -4.27
CA GLN A 151 -13.65 4.43 -4.35
C GLN A 151 -14.76 4.88 -5.29
N ASP A 152 -15.33 6.07 -5.08
CA ASP A 152 -16.65 6.39 -5.65
C ASP A 152 -16.57 7.22 -6.94
N VAL A 153 -15.46 7.91 -7.15
CA VAL A 153 -15.30 8.84 -8.29
C VAL A 153 -14.36 8.26 -9.34
N TRP A 154 -13.13 7.91 -8.95
CA TRP A 154 -12.12 7.39 -9.85
C TRP A 154 -12.24 5.89 -10.07
N LYS A 155 -12.88 5.18 -9.12
CA LYS A 155 -13.14 3.72 -9.20
C LYS A 155 -11.87 2.93 -9.46
N ASN A 156 -10.76 3.33 -8.85
CA ASN A 156 -9.46 2.70 -8.99
C ASN A 156 -9.01 1.99 -7.69
N GLY A 157 -9.98 1.67 -6.83
CA GLY A 157 -9.73 1.04 -5.55
C GLY A 157 -10.99 0.95 -4.70
N VAL A 158 -10.87 0.32 -3.54
CA VAL A 158 -11.94 0.20 -2.53
C VAL A 158 -11.46 0.75 -1.20
N ARG A 159 -12.38 1.22 -0.36
CA ARG A 159 -12.09 1.65 1.00
C ARG A 159 -12.49 0.57 2.00
N VAL A 160 -11.62 0.35 2.97
CA VAL A 160 -11.93 -0.54 4.10
C VAL A 160 -13.07 0.05 4.95
N ASN A 161 -13.99 -0.81 5.34
CA ASN A 161 -15.05 -0.50 6.27
C ASN A 161 -14.57 -0.66 7.71
N THR A 162 -15.00 0.25 8.58
CA THR A 162 -14.77 0.10 10.02
C THR A 162 -15.87 -0.77 10.62
N GLY A 163 -15.49 -1.78 11.40
CA GLY A 163 -16.42 -2.56 12.22
C GLY A 163 -16.91 -1.79 13.45
N ASP A 164 -17.54 -2.53 14.36
CA ASP A 164 -18.06 -1.98 15.61
C ASP A 164 -16.92 -1.38 16.45
N GLY A 165 -17.08 -0.12 16.86
CA GLY A 165 -16.05 0.61 17.62
C GLY A 165 -15.01 1.35 16.76
N GLY A 166 -15.17 1.38 15.44
CA GLY A 166 -14.35 2.22 14.54
C GLY A 166 -13.00 1.60 14.16
N ILE A 167 -12.81 0.31 14.43
CA ILE A 167 -11.60 -0.44 14.09
C ILE A 167 -11.86 -1.25 12.82
N VAL A 168 -10.86 -1.35 11.95
CA VAL A 168 -10.92 -2.18 10.75
C VAL A 168 -10.40 -3.56 11.11
N GLU A 169 -11.19 -4.60 10.82
CA GLU A 169 -10.83 -5.99 11.12
C GLU A 169 -10.00 -6.62 9.99
N GLY A 170 -9.18 -7.62 10.31
CA GLY A 170 -8.34 -8.34 9.35
C GLY A 170 -9.13 -8.95 8.19
N ASP A 171 -10.36 -9.43 8.44
CA ASP A 171 -11.24 -9.97 7.40
C ASP A 171 -11.64 -8.91 6.36
N GLU A 172 -11.75 -7.64 6.79
CA GLU A 172 -12.06 -6.55 5.88
C GLU A 172 -10.88 -6.21 4.96
N PHE A 173 -9.65 -6.28 5.48
CA PHE A 173 -8.45 -6.14 4.66
C PHE A 173 -8.36 -7.25 3.61
N GLU A 174 -8.59 -8.50 4.02
CA GLU A 174 -8.64 -9.64 3.10
C GLU A 174 -9.68 -9.42 1.99
N ARG A 175 -10.92 -9.12 2.37
CA ARG A 175 -12.01 -8.85 1.42
C ARG A 175 -11.64 -7.77 0.41
N CYS A 176 -11.12 -6.64 0.88
CA CYS A 176 -10.76 -5.52 0.02
C CYS A 176 -9.61 -5.85 -0.94
N ILE A 177 -8.60 -6.58 -0.46
CA ILE A 177 -7.46 -7.03 -1.28
C ILE A 177 -7.94 -7.98 -2.38
N GLU A 178 -8.78 -8.95 -2.03
CA GLU A 178 -9.30 -9.93 -3.00
C GLU A 178 -10.20 -9.28 -4.06
N ILE A 179 -11.02 -8.27 -3.70
CA ILE A 179 -11.79 -7.49 -4.67
C ILE A 179 -10.87 -6.78 -5.65
N VAL A 180 -9.87 -6.05 -5.14
CA VAL A 180 -8.98 -5.24 -5.98
C VAL A 180 -8.08 -6.09 -6.87
N MET A 181 -7.67 -7.28 -6.41
CA MET A 181 -6.79 -8.18 -7.15
C MET A 181 -7.54 -9.19 -8.03
N GLY A 182 -8.87 -9.04 -8.19
CA GLY A 182 -9.67 -9.77 -9.17
C GLY A 182 -10.10 -11.19 -8.77
N SER A 183 -10.20 -11.46 -7.47
CA SER A 183 -10.61 -12.76 -6.91
C SER A 183 -11.88 -12.69 -6.04
N GLY A 184 -12.41 -11.49 -5.78
CA GLY A 184 -13.71 -11.27 -5.13
C GLY A 184 -14.69 -10.49 -6.01
N GLU A 185 -15.99 -10.78 -5.90
CA GLU A 185 -17.05 -9.96 -6.50
C GLU A 185 -17.34 -8.75 -5.59
N GLU A 186 -17.47 -7.55 -6.16
CA GLU A 186 -18.08 -6.42 -5.46
C GLU A 186 -19.54 -6.79 -5.19
N GLY A 187 -19.88 -7.09 -3.93
CA GLY A 187 -21.26 -7.22 -3.50
C GLY A 187 -21.99 -5.93 -3.80
N GLY A 188 -22.81 -5.93 -4.86
CA GLY A 188 -23.53 -4.75 -5.32
C GLY A 188 -24.49 -4.23 -4.27
N GLU A 189 -24.43 -2.92 -4.02
CA GLU A 189 -25.52 -2.15 -3.41
C GLU A 189 -26.54 -1.72 -4.47
#